data_AF-O06371-F1
#
_entry.id   AF-O06371-F1
#
_cell.length_a   1.000
_cell.length_b   1.000
_cell.length_c   1.000
_cell.angle_alpha   90.00
_cell.angle_beta   90.00
_cell.angle_gamma   90.00
#
_symmetry.space_group_name_H-M   'P 1'
#
loop_
_entity.id
_entity.type
_entity.pdbx_description
1 polymer ?
#
loop_
_entity_poly.entity_id
_entity_poly.type
_entity_poly.pdbx_seq_one_letter_code
_entity_poly.pdbx_strand_id
1 'polypeptide(L)'
;MLSVEDWAEIRRLRRSERLPISEIARVLKISRNTVKSALASDGPPKYQRAAKGSVADEAEPRIRELLAAYPRMPATVIAERIGWWYSIRTLSGRVRELRPLYLPPDPASRDICGR
;
A
#
# COMPACT_ATOMS: atom_id res chain seq x y z
N MET A 1 11.58 -7.52 -4.86
CA MET A 1 10.15 -7.73 -5.17
C MET A 1 10.10 -8.85 -6.18
N LEU A 2 9.47 -9.98 -5.85
CA LEU A 2 9.17 -11.04 -6.82
C LEU A 2 7.98 -10.53 -7.64
N SER A 3 8.07 -10.44 -8.98
CA SER A 3 6.88 -10.14 -9.78
C SER A 3 5.86 -11.26 -9.59
N VAL A 4 4.58 -10.97 -9.83
CA VAL A 4 3.55 -12.02 -9.95
C VAL A 4 3.94 -13.05 -11.03
N GLU A 5 4.68 -12.61 -12.04
CA GLU A 5 5.25 -13.44 -13.10
C GLU A 5 6.35 -14.37 -12.57
N ASP A 6 7.34 -13.86 -11.81
CA ASP A 6 8.39 -14.70 -11.24
C ASP A 6 7.82 -15.76 -10.27
N TRP A 7 6.80 -15.40 -9.49
CA TRP A 7 6.10 -16.36 -8.62
C TRP A 7 5.42 -17.48 -9.43
N ALA A 8 4.73 -17.11 -10.50
CA ALA A 8 4.08 -18.06 -11.38
C ALA A 8 5.11 -18.97 -12.08
N GLU A 9 6.23 -18.41 -12.52
CA GLU A 9 7.32 -19.14 -13.17
C GLU A 9 7.98 -20.14 -12.20
N ILE A 10 8.27 -19.74 -10.95
CA ILE A 10 8.78 -20.67 -9.92
C ILE A 10 7.84 -21.86 -9.74
N ARG A 11 6.52 -21.63 -9.68
CA ARG A 11 5.52 -22.71 -9.56
C ARG A 11 5.43 -23.55 -10.82
N ARG A 12 5.56 -22.95 -12.01
CA ARG A 12 5.58 -23.66 -13.30
C ARG A 12 6.78 -24.59 -13.38
N LEU A 13 7.99 -24.09 -13.11
CA LEU A 13 9.23 -24.87 -13.11
C LEU A 13 9.17 -26.03 -12.11
N ARG A 14 8.65 -25.77 -10.90
CA ARG A 14 8.53 -26.80 -9.87
C ARG A 14 7.48 -27.87 -10.19
N ARG A 15 6.34 -27.51 -10.77
CA ARG A 15 5.26 -28.46 -11.09
C ARG A 15 5.49 -29.21 -12.40
N SER A 16 5.91 -28.50 -13.45
CA SER A 16 6.03 -29.05 -14.80
C SER A 16 7.32 -29.83 -14.98
N GLU A 17 8.46 -29.25 -14.56
CA GLU A 17 9.79 -29.84 -14.76
C GLU A 17 10.31 -30.56 -13.51
N ARG A 18 9.60 -30.46 -12.37
CA ARG A 18 9.99 -31.07 -11.08
C ARG A 18 11.40 -30.70 -10.63
N LEU A 19 11.92 -29.56 -11.08
CA LEU A 19 13.27 -29.11 -10.76
C LEU A 19 13.45 -28.90 -9.24
N PRO A 20 14.63 -29.23 -8.69
CA PRO A 20 14.96 -28.92 -7.30
C PRO A 20 15.08 -27.40 -7.09
N ILE A 21 14.82 -26.95 -5.86
CA ILE A 21 14.85 -25.52 -5.48
C ILE A 21 16.18 -24.83 -5.88
N SER A 22 17.30 -25.55 -5.77
CA SER A 22 18.62 -25.04 -6.14
C SER A 22 18.76 -24.75 -7.64
N GLU A 23 18.14 -25.56 -8.50
CA GLU A 23 18.17 -25.35 -9.95
C GLU A 23 17.25 -24.20 -10.35
N ILE A 24 16.04 -24.12 -9.77
CA ILE A 24 15.14 -22.98 -10.00
C ILE A 24 15.82 -21.65 -9.62
N ALA A 25 16.53 -21.63 -8.50
CA ALA A 25 17.31 -20.47 -8.06
C ALA A 25 18.41 -20.08 -9.06
N ARG A 26 19.05 -21.05 -9.72
CA ARG A 26 20.07 -20.82 -10.75
C ARG A 26 19.46 -20.32 -12.05
N VAL A 27 18.37 -20.93 -12.51
CA VAL A 27 17.66 -20.58 -13.76
C VAL A 27 17.13 -19.15 -13.69
N LEU A 28 16.41 -18.82 -12.61
CA LEU A 28 15.82 -17.49 -12.42
C LEU A 28 16.77 -16.45 -11.80
N LYS A 29 18.00 -16.86 -11.43
CA LYS A 29 18.98 -16.01 -10.74
C LYS A 29 18.44 -15.34 -9.47
N ILE A 30 17.62 -16.05 -8.71
CA ILE A 30 17.03 -15.58 -7.44
C ILE A 30 17.55 -16.37 -6.25
N SER A 31 17.40 -15.82 -5.04
CA SER A 31 17.82 -16.53 -3.83
C SER A 31 16.99 -17.79 -3.60
N ARG A 32 17.62 -18.86 -3.08
CA ARG A 32 16.91 -20.09 -2.66
C ARG A 32 15.80 -19.79 -1.65
N ASN A 33 15.98 -18.77 -0.82
CA ASN A 33 14.97 -18.32 0.15
C ASN A 33 13.74 -17.74 -0.57
N THR A 34 13.95 -16.97 -1.63
CA THR A 34 12.86 -16.45 -2.47
C THR A 34 12.05 -17.58 -3.11
N VAL A 35 12.72 -18.60 -3.66
CA VAL A 35 12.05 -19.79 -4.22
C VAL A 35 11.22 -20.51 -3.15
N LYS A 36 11.78 -20.71 -1.96
CA LYS A 36 11.06 -21.31 -0.82
C LYS A 36 9.85 -20.48 -0.42
N SER A 37 9.99 -19.16 -0.28
CA SER A 37 8.88 -18.26 0.05
C SER A 37 7.79 -18.28 -1.02
N ALA A 38 8.17 -18.32 -2.30
CA ALA A 38 7.22 -18.38 -3.42
C ALA A 38 6.43 -19.69 -3.44
N LEU A 39 7.08 -20.83 -3.18
CA LEU A 39 6.43 -22.14 -3.08
C LEU A 39 5.57 -22.29 -1.81
N ALA A 40 5.97 -21.64 -0.70
CA ALA A 40 5.18 -21.63 0.54
C ALA A 40 3.91 -20.78 0.41
N SER A 41 3.91 -19.77 -0.47
CA SER A 41 2.74 -18.93 -0.72
C SER A 41 1.81 -19.60 -1.72
N ASP A 42 0.63 -20.03 -1.27
CA ASP A 42 -0.32 -20.77 -2.12
C ASP A 42 -0.99 -19.90 -3.20
N GLY A 43 -1.11 -18.60 -2.94
CA GLY A 43 -1.59 -17.61 -3.89
C GLY A 43 -0.47 -16.70 -4.41
N PRO A 44 -0.71 -15.97 -5.52
CA PRO A 44 0.23 -14.95 -5.97
C PRO A 44 0.56 -14.01 -4.81
N PRO A 45 1.82 -13.56 -4.66
CA PRO A 45 2.12 -12.54 -3.69
C PRO A 45 1.23 -11.36 -4.03
N LYS A 46 0.20 -11.12 -3.20
CA LYS A 46 -0.65 -9.93 -3.33
C LYS A 46 0.33 -8.79 -3.39
N TYR A 47 0.26 -8.04 -4.48
CA TYR A 47 1.15 -6.94 -4.75
C TYR A 47 0.96 -5.87 -3.69
N GLN A 48 1.61 -6.05 -2.55
CA GLN A 48 1.91 -4.97 -1.64
C GLN A 48 3.20 -4.39 -2.21
N ARG A 49 3.05 -3.58 -3.28
CA ARG A 49 3.91 -2.41 -3.36
C ARG A 49 3.69 -1.72 -2.02
N ALA A 50 4.61 -1.91 -1.08
CA ALA A 50 4.93 -0.83 -0.18
C ALA A 50 5.36 0.28 -1.14
N ALA A 51 4.43 1.12 -1.57
CA ALA A 51 4.75 2.36 -2.23
C ALA A 51 5.63 3.04 -1.20
N LYS A 52 6.96 2.95 -1.42
CA LYS A 52 8.06 3.43 -0.59
C LYS A 52 7.49 4.30 0.52
N GLY A 53 7.24 3.68 1.70
CA GLY A 53 6.31 4.19 2.70
C GLY A 53 6.41 5.70 2.77
N SER A 54 5.46 6.39 2.13
CA SER A 54 5.34 7.80 2.41
C SER A 54 5.03 7.83 3.90
N VAL A 55 5.63 8.73 4.65
CA VAL A 55 5.28 8.88 6.06
C VAL A 55 3.77 9.06 6.29
N ALA A 56 3.05 9.45 5.24
CA ALA A 56 1.59 9.52 5.22
C ALA A 56 0.89 8.15 5.29
N ASP A 57 1.55 7.07 4.88
CA ASP A 57 1.03 5.69 4.95
C ASP A 57 1.04 5.18 6.39
N GLU A 58 2.08 5.49 7.17
CA GLU A 58 2.13 5.19 8.61
C GLU A 58 1.04 5.97 9.38
N ALA A 59 0.78 7.22 8.98
CA ALA A 59 -0.31 8.02 9.52
C ALA A 59 -1.68 7.68 8.95
N GLU A 60 -1.79 6.94 7.85
CA GLU A 60 -3.05 6.60 7.21
C GLU A 60 -4.08 5.99 8.17
N PRO A 61 -3.77 4.97 8.99
CA PRO A 61 -4.74 4.44 9.95
C PRO A 61 -5.30 5.52 10.87
N ARG A 62 -4.46 6.43 11.39
CA ARG A 62 -4.91 7.53 12.26
C ARG A 62 -5.75 8.56 11.53
N ILE A 63 -5.36 8.92 10.30
CA ILE A 63 -6.15 9.80 9.44
C ILE A 63 -7.53 9.18 9.18
N ARG A 64 -7.55 7.86 8.92
CA ARG A 64 -8.76 7.09 8.65
C ARG A 64 -9.70 7.06 9.84
N GLU A 65 -9.19 6.85 11.05
CA GLU A 65 -9.97 6.92 12.29
C GLU A 65 -10.61 8.31 12.47
N LEU A 66 -9.84 9.38 12.25
CA LEU A 66 -10.33 10.74 12.36
C LEU A 66 -11.35 11.11 11.28
N LEU A 67 -11.15 10.67 10.04
CA LEU A 67 -12.10 10.88 8.95
C LEU A 67 -13.37 10.05 9.10
N ALA A 68 -13.28 8.86 9.70
CA ALA A 68 -14.46 8.04 10.01
C ALA A 68 -15.35 8.71 11.06
N ALA A 69 -14.76 9.29 12.11
CA ALA A 69 -15.52 10.03 13.13
C ALA A 69 -15.95 11.42 12.65
N TYR A 70 -15.10 12.11 11.89
CA TYR A 70 -15.28 13.49 11.47
C TYR A 70 -14.88 13.68 9.99
N PRO A 71 -15.73 13.28 9.02
CA PRO A 71 -15.38 13.30 7.60
C PRO A 71 -15.14 14.70 7.03
N ARG A 72 -15.65 15.74 7.71
CA ARG A 72 -15.46 17.16 7.35
C ARG A 72 -14.28 17.84 8.09
N MET A 73 -13.53 17.11 8.93
CA MET A 73 -12.42 17.67 9.69
C MET A 73 -11.32 18.20 8.75
N PRO A 74 -10.80 19.43 8.97
CA PRO A 74 -9.74 19.99 8.14
C PRO A 74 -8.40 19.27 8.37
N ALA A 75 -7.59 19.15 7.31
CA ALA A 75 -6.30 18.46 7.36
C ALA A 75 -5.33 19.04 8.42
N THR A 76 -5.42 20.35 8.70
CA THR A 76 -4.63 21.00 9.75
C THR A 76 -4.96 20.45 11.13
N VAL A 77 -6.24 20.25 11.45
CA VAL A 77 -6.65 19.69 12.76
C VAL A 77 -6.30 18.20 12.84
N ILE A 78 -6.37 17.47 11.72
CA ILE A 78 -5.90 16.09 11.65
C ILE A 78 -4.40 16.03 11.97
N ALA A 79 -3.61 16.93 11.38
CA ALA A 79 -2.16 17.03 11.61
C ALA A 79 -1.82 17.24 13.09
N GLU A 80 -2.51 18.16 13.74
CA GLU A 80 -2.34 18.47 15.16
C GLU A 80 -2.67 17.25 16.03
N ARG A 81 -3.78 16.56 15.74
CA ARG A 81 -4.23 15.40 16.52
C ARG A 81 -3.33 14.18 16.40
N ILE A 82 -2.71 13.97 15.24
CA ILE A 82 -1.80 12.83 15.03
C ILE A 82 -0.34 13.16 15.38
N GLY A 83 -0.03 14.40 15.77
CA GLY A 83 1.34 14.85 16.00
C GLY A 83 2.18 14.84 14.72
N TRP A 84 1.64 15.36 13.63
CA TRP A 84 2.30 15.32 12.31
C TRP A 84 3.49 16.30 12.24
N TRP A 85 4.71 15.76 12.16
CA TRP A 85 5.94 16.58 12.10
C TRP A 85 6.45 16.85 10.68
N TYR A 86 5.84 16.22 9.68
CA TYR A 86 6.25 16.35 8.29
C TYR A 86 5.46 17.47 7.59
N SER A 87 5.75 17.68 6.30
CA SER A 87 5.04 18.71 5.53
C SER A 87 3.53 18.47 5.56
N ILE A 88 2.78 19.51 5.95
CA ILE A 88 1.31 19.51 5.92
C ILE A 88 0.78 19.26 4.50
N ARG A 89 1.55 19.61 3.45
CA ARG A 89 1.19 19.37 2.05
C ARG A 89 1.04 17.88 1.75
N THR A 90 1.93 17.05 2.29
CA THR A 90 1.86 15.59 2.14
C THR A 90 0.60 15.03 2.82
N LEU A 91 0.30 15.50 4.03
CA LEU A 91 -0.88 15.07 4.76
C LEU A 91 -2.17 15.55 4.07
N SER A 92 -2.24 16.81 3.67
CA SER A 92 -3.39 17.41 3.00
C SER A 92 -3.69 16.73 1.66
N GLY A 93 -2.66 16.40 0.89
CA GLY A 93 -2.80 15.57 -0.32
C GLY A 93 -3.43 14.22 0.00
N ARG A 94 -2.93 13.50 1.01
CA ARG A 94 -3.48 12.18 1.38
C ARG A 94 -4.90 12.25 1.94
N VAL A 95 -5.20 13.25 2.77
CA VAL A 95 -6.55 13.50 3.31
C VAL A 95 -7.53 13.78 2.18
N ARG A 96 -7.15 14.57 1.17
CA ARG A 96 -7.99 14.87 0.00
C ARG A 96 -8.34 13.60 -0.79
N GLU A 97 -7.39 12.68 -0.94
CA GLU A 97 -7.60 11.39 -1.62
C GLU A 97 -8.50 10.44 -0.81
N LEU A 98 -8.40 10.45 0.52
CA LEU A 98 -9.16 9.56 1.40
C LEU A 98 -10.57 10.07 1.71
N ARG A 99 -10.77 11.39 1.76
CA ARG A 99 -12.06 12.03 2.10
C ARG A 99 -13.25 11.56 1.25
N PRO A 100 -13.17 11.35 -0.08
CA PRO A 100 -14.30 10.84 -0.85
C PRO A 100 -14.74 9.41 -0.47
N LEU A 101 -13.92 8.64 0.25
CA LEU A 101 -14.32 7.32 0.77
C LEU A 101 -15.21 7.41 2.02
N TYR A 102 -15.17 8.54 2.73
CA TYR A 102 -15.87 8.76 4.01
C TYR A 102 -17.03 9.73 3.91
N LEU A 103 -16.95 10.69 2.98
CA LEU A 103 -18.05 11.59 2.70
C LEU A 103 -19.03 10.84 1.77
N PRO A 104 -20.33 10.74 2.10
CA PRO A 104 -21.33 10.51 1.05
C PRO A 104 -21.15 11.60 -0.02
N PRO A 105 -21.53 11.37 -1.29
CA PRO A 105 -21.52 12.41 -2.31
C PRO A 105 -22.50 13.51 -1.91
N ASP A 106 -22.06 14.44 -1.07
CA ASP A 106 -22.76 15.66 -0.72
C ASP A 106 -22.49 16.67 -1.85
N PRO A 107 -23.48 17.04 -2.68
CA PRO A 107 -23.29 17.97 -3.79
C PRO A 107 -23.03 19.43 -3.35
N ALA A 108 -23.00 19.70 -2.04
CA ALA A 108 -22.89 21.05 -1.50
C ALA A 108 -21.69 21.18 -0.54
N SER A 109 -20.50 21.27 -1.11
CA SER A 109 -19.34 21.87 -0.43
C SER A 109 -18.45 22.55 -1.47
N ARG A 110 -18.97 23.63 -2.04
CA ARG A 110 -18.14 24.70 -2.59
C ARG A 110 -17.40 25.31 -1.40
N ASP A 111 -16.19 24.84 -1.12
CA ASP A 111 -15.30 25.57 -0.21
C ASP A 111 -14.82 26.82 -0.98
N ILE A 112 -15.63 27.87 -0.87
CA ILE A 112 -15.12 29.21 -0.57
C ILE A 112 -14.22 29.03 0.67
N CYS A 113 -12.94 29.40 0.70
CA CYS A 113 -12.47 30.76 0.63
C CYS A 113 -10.94 30.71 0.46
N GLY A 114 -10.47 31.10 -0.73
CA GLY A 114 -9.09 31.52 -0.94
C GLY A 114 -9.04 33.04 -1.01
N ARG A 115 -9.27 33.74 0.12
CA ARG A 115 -8.77 35.09 0.38
C ARG A 115 -8.89 35.45 1.84
#